data_AF-A0A7Y4X1X6-F1
#
_entry.id   AF-A0A7Y4X1X6-F1
#
_cell.length_a   1.000
_cell.length_b   1.000
_cell.length_c   1.000
_cell.angle_alpha   90.00
_cell.angle_beta   90.00
_cell.angle_gamma   90.00
#
_symmetry.space_group_name_H-M   'P 1'
#
loop_
_entity.id
_entity.type
_entity.pdbx_description
1 polymer ?
#
loop_
_entity_poly.entity_id
_entity_poly.type
_entity_poly.pdbx_seq_one_letter_code
_entity_poly.pdbx_strand_id
1 'polypeptide(L)' 'MTLEQIRERGIQVLREQLGIVDMVRFLQQTETGWGNYTEDRSQWLGDPDLRTVAKAIQGKYPGSKI' A
#
# COMPACT_ATOMS: atom_id res chain seq x y z
N MET A 1 -14.02 0.07 23.40
CA MET A 1 -13.28 -0.03 22.13
C MET A 1 -11.83 0.30 22.39
N THR A 2 -10.89 -0.48 21.87
CA THR A 2 -9.44 -0.14 21.89
C THR A 2 -9.15 1.00 20.90
N LEU A 3 -7.98 1.63 21.01
CA LEU A 3 -7.55 2.65 20.04
C LEU A 3 -7.50 2.09 18.61
N GLU A 4 -7.12 0.83 18.47
CA GLU A 4 -7.11 0.12 17.20
C GLU A 4 -8.53 -0.07 16.65
N GLN A 5 -9.48 -0.51 17.47
CA GLN A 5 -10.89 -0.62 17.07
C GLN A 5 -11.51 0.74 16.67
N ILE A 6 -11.09 1.83 17.30
CA ILE A 6 -11.53 3.19 16.90
C ILE A 6 -10.93 3.56 15.54
N ARG A 7 -9.64 3.28 15.32
CA ARG A 7 -8.95 3.52 14.05
C ARG A 7 -9.59 2.73 12.91
N GLU A 8 -9.80 1.43 13.09
CA GLU A 8 -10.44 0.56 12.10
C GLU A 8 -11.83 1.08 11.72
N ARG A 9 -12.64 1.43 12.73
CA ARG A 9 -13.97 1.97 12.49
C ARG A 9 -13.94 3.31 11.75
N GLY A 10 -12.99 4.19 12.10
CA GLY A 10 -12.79 5.46 11.41
C GLY A 10 -12.42 5.29 9.95
N ILE A 11 -11.48 4.40 9.64
CA ILE A 11 -11.08 4.08 8.25
C ILE A 11 -12.28 3.54 7.46
N GLN A 12 -13.08 2.66 8.07
CA GLN A 12 -14.27 2.13 7.41
C GLN A 12 -15.27 3.24 7.04
N VAL A 13 -15.54 4.16 7.96
CA VAL A 13 -16.45 5.29 7.73
C VAL A 13 -15.90 6.20 6.63
N LEU A 14 -14.61 6.54 6.65
CA LEU A 14 -13.98 7.36 5.62
C LEU A 14 -14.09 6.70 4.24
N ARG A 15 -13.85 5.38 4.15
CA ARG A 15 -14.02 4.62 2.91
C ARG A 15 -15.45 4.69 2.37
N GLU A 16 -16.44 4.52 3.25
CA GLU A 16 -17.87 4.50 2.88
C GLU A 16 -18.33 5.88 2.39
N GLN A 17 -17.81 6.97 2.96
CA GLN A 17 -18.25 8.33 2.64
C GLN A 17 -17.48 8.98 1.49
N LEU A 18 -16.18 8.69 1.36
CA LEU A 18 -15.30 9.35 0.40
C LEU A 18 -14.93 8.45 -0.79
N GLY A 19 -15.11 7.13 -0.66
CA GLY A 19 -14.48 6.17 -1.55
C GLY A 19 -12.98 6.02 -1.29
N ILE A 20 -12.40 4.94 -1.82
CA ILE A 20 -11.02 4.52 -1.50
C ILE A 20 -9.99 5.58 -1.87
N VAL A 21 -10.16 6.25 -3.01
CA VAL A 21 -9.16 7.20 -3.53
C VAL A 21 -9.07 8.45 -2.64
N ASP A 22 -10.21 9.06 -2.32
CA ASP A 22 -10.22 10.29 -1.53
C ASP A 22 -9.99 10.03 -0.04
N MET A 23 -10.37 8.85 0.46
CA MET A 23 -9.96 8.38 1.79
C MET A 23 -8.43 8.35 1.93
N VAL A 24 -7.70 7.77 0.97
CA VAL A 24 -6.23 7.70 1.03
C VAL A 24 -5.60 9.09 1.05
N ARG A 25 -6.08 10.00 0.20
CA ARG A 25 -5.61 11.40 0.17
C ARG A 25 -5.89 12.12 1.48
N PHE A 26 -7.05 11.91 2.09
CA PHE A 26 -7.39 12.47 3.39
C PHE A 26 -6.42 11.99 4.48
N LEU A 27 -6.16 10.68 4.55
CA LEU A 27 -5.21 10.12 5.51
C LEU A 27 -3.80 10.69 5.33
N GLN A 28 -3.35 10.85 4.08
CA GLN A 28 -2.05 11.46 3.76
C GLN A 28 -1.92 12.92 4.21
N GLN A 29 -3.02 13.66 4.35
CA GLN A 29 -3.00 15.04 4.84
C GLN A 29 -2.91 15.12 6.37
N THR A 30 -3.54 14.16 7.06
CA THR A 30 -3.68 14.19 8.52
C THR A 30 -2.61 13.39 9.23
N GLU A 31 -2.08 12.35 8.57
CA GLU A 31 -1.02 11.52 9.12
C GLU A 31 0.32 12.00 8.55
N THR A 32 1.21 12.46 9.43
CA THR A 32 2.63 12.43 9.14
C THR A 32 3.00 10.97 9.01
N GLY A 33 3.10 10.47 7.78
CA GLY A 33 3.54 9.10 7.53
C GLY A 33 4.79 8.81 8.37
N TRP A 34 4.75 7.73 9.14
CA TRP A 34 5.88 7.26 9.94
C TRP A 34 6.47 6.04 9.25
N GLY A 35 7.80 5.96 9.25
CA GLY A 35 8.54 4.86 8.65
C GLY A 35 9.52 5.33 7.57
N ASN A 36 10.64 4.64 7.47
CA ASN A 36 11.61 4.87 6.42
C ASN A 36 11.35 3.82 5.33
N TYR A 37 10.44 4.13 4.41
CA TYR A 37 10.11 3.21 3.32
C TYR A 37 11.35 2.78 2.53
N THR A 38 12.38 3.62 2.43
CA THR A 38 13.64 3.26 1.76
C THR A 38 14.36 2.13 2.50
N GLU A 39 14.45 2.20 3.83
CA GLU A 39 15.03 1.14 4.66
C GLU A 39 14.17 -0.12 4.65
N ASP A 40 12.86 0.03 4.87
CA ASP A 40 11.91 -1.10 4.91
C ASP A 40 11.86 -1.84 3.57
N ARG A 41 11.83 -1.10 2.46
CA ARG A 41 11.89 -1.66 1.09
C ARG A 41 13.19 -2.43 0.87
N SER A 42 14.31 -1.93 1.38
CA SER A 42 15.60 -2.64 1.24
C SER A 42 15.58 -3.98 1.97
N GLN A 43 14.91 -4.09 3.12
CA GLN A 43 14.80 -5.35 3.86
C GLN A 43 13.92 -6.38 3.13
N TRP A 44 12.81 -5.94 2.54
CA TRP A 44 11.83 -6.85 1.95
C TRP A 44 12.10 -7.19 0.49
N LEU A 45 12.57 -6.22 -0.30
CA LEU A 45 12.68 -6.32 -1.75
C LEU A 45 14.13 -6.36 -2.23
N GLY A 46 15.07 -5.75 -1.48
CA GLY A 46 16.46 -5.63 -1.90
C GLY A 46 16.62 -4.82 -3.19
N ASP A 47 17.51 -5.28 -4.07
CA ASP A 47 17.79 -4.68 -5.38
C ASP A 47 17.57 -5.69 -6.52
N PRO A 48 16.32 -6.00 -6.88
CA PRO A 48 16.03 -6.99 -7.91
C PRO A 48 16.19 -6.38 -9.31
N ASP A 49 16.86 -7.11 -10.20
CA ASP A 49 16.94 -6.76 -11.62
C ASP A 49 15.54 -6.71 -12.25
N LEU A 50 15.28 -5.68 -13.05
CA LEU A 50 13.99 -5.44 -13.68
C LEU A 50 13.52 -6.62 -14.54
N ARG A 51 14.43 -7.32 -15.22
CA ARG A 51 14.05 -8.49 -16.06
C ARG A 51 13.59 -9.64 -15.19
N THR A 52 14.19 -9.82 -14.03
CA THR A 52 13.78 -10.83 -13.04
C THR A 52 12.37 -10.56 -12.53
N VAL A 53 12.10 -9.30 -12.17
CA VAL A 53 10.76 -8.88 -11.72
C VAL A 53 9.72 -9.06 -12.84
N ALA A 54 10.04 -8.64 -14.07
CA ALA A 54 9.14 -8.78 -15.22
C ALA A 54 8.81 -10.26 -15.50
N LYS A 55 9.80 -11.14 -15.48
CA LYS A 55 9.58 -12.60 -15.65
C LYS A 55 8.70 -13.18 -14.55
N ALA A 56 8.88 -12.77 -13.30
CA ALA A 56 8.05 -13.23 -12.18
C ALA A 56 6.58 -12.83 -12.35
N ILE A 57 6.34 -11.59 -12.81
CA ILE A 57 4.99 -11.10 -13.09
C ILE A 57 4.36 -11.87 -14.26
N GLN A 58 5.08 -12.06 -15.37
CA GLN A 58 4.59 -12.82 -16.53
C GLN A 58 4.29 -14.28 -16.19
N GLY A 59 5.13 -14.91 -15.37
CA GLY A 59 4.90 -16.28 -14.89
C GLY A 59 3.67 -16.40 -13.98
N LYS A 60 3.41 -15.39 -13.15
CA LYS A 60 2.23 -15.34 -12.26
C LYS A 60 0.93 -15.01 -13.00
N TYR A 61 1.01 -14.23 -14.07
CA TYR A 61 -0.13 -13.80 -14.90
C TYR A 61 0.12 -14.11 -16.38
N PRO A 62 0.08 -15.39 -16.79
CA PRO A 62 0.31 -15.78 -18.16
C PRO A 62 -0.73 -15.13 -19.10
N GLY A 63 -0.27 -14.32 -20.05
CA GLY A 63 -1.11 -13.58 -21.00
C GLY A 63 -1.22 -12.07 -20.74
N SER A 64 -0.64 -11.57 -19.64
CA SER A 64 -0.53 -10.13 -19.39
C SER A 64 0.47 -9.49 -20.35
N LYS A 65 0.08 -8.38 -21.01
CA LYS A 65 0.98 -7.56 -21.86
C LYS A 65 1.77 -6.59 -20.97
N ILE A 66 2.72 -7.11 -20.19
CA ILE A 66 3.68 -6.31 -19.41
C ILE A 66 5.08 -6.60 -19.96
#